data_AF-A0A7X9GQW7-F1
#
_entry.id   AF-A0A7X9GQW7-F1
#
_cell.length_a   1.000
_cell.length_b   1.000
_cell.length_c   1.000
_cell.angle_alpha   90.00
_cell.angle_beta   90.00
_cell.angle_gamma   90.00
#
_symmetry.space_group_name_H-M   'P 1'
#
loop_
_entity.id
_entity.type
_entity.pdbx_description
1 polymer ?
#
loop_
_entity_poly.entity_id
_entity_poly.type
_entity_poly.pdbx_seq_one_letter_code
_entity_poly.pdbx_strand_id
1 'polypeptide(L)'
;MNNIIDIIKGIHPGKFIDRELKKKNLTQRALAEQTGIPYQTINTIIAGRRNITTEQALKVDRALGYEEGFLAILQTHYDIKQYKEKELASIYTEAPHIRKSLFWDADFNKINWAKYRNAVIKRVFERGSKDEIEEITRYYNL
;
A
#
# COMPACT_ATOMS: atom_id res chain seq x y z
N MET A 1 15.42 -7.12 13.82
CA MET A 1 14.09 -6.54 13.52
C MET A 1 14.04 -5.76 12.20
N ASN A 2 15.16 -5.18 11.73
CA ASN A 2 15.29 -4.52 10.42
C ASN A 2 14.72 -5.35 9.23
N ASN A 3 14.93 -6.67 9.25
CA ASN A 3 14.51 -7.55 8.17
C ASN A 3 12.97 -7.64 8.01
N ILE A 4 12.18 -7.53 9.09
CA ILE A 4 10.71 -7.61 8.99
C ILE A 4 10.15 -6.33 8.39
N ILE A 5 10.59 -5.17 8.87
CA ILE A 5 10.13 -3.87 8.38
C ILE A 5 10.44 -3.75 6.88
N ASP A 6 11.60 -4.22 6.43
CA ASP A 6 11.94 -4.22 5.01
C ASP A 6 10.99 -5.07 4.15
N ILE A 7 10.49 -6.18 4.68
CA ILE A 7 9.54 -7.05 3.97
C ILE A 7 8.15 -6.41 3.91
N ILE A 8 7.73 -5.71 4.96
CA ILE A 8 6.35 -5.20 5.08
C ILE A 8 6.21 -3.69 4.88
N LYS A 9 7.31 -2.96 4.58
CA LYS A 9 7.28 -1.52 4.38
C LYS A 9 6.25 -1.14 3.31
N GLY A 10 5.46 -0.10 3.59
CA GLY A 10 4.40 0.33 2.68
C GLY A 10 3.10 -0.48 2.77
N ILE A 11 2.99 -1.41 3.71
CA ILE A 11 1.71 -2.05 4.09
C ILE A 11 1.06 -1.25 5.21
N HIS A 12 -0.25 -1.03 5.14
CA HIS A 12 -0.99 -0.34 6.19
C HIS A 12 -0.90 -1.13 7.52
N PRO A 13 -0.55 -0.48 8.66
CA PRO A 13 -0.39 -1.16 9.96
C PRO A 13 -1.58 -2.01 10.39
N GLY A 14 -2.80 -1.55 10.10
CA GLY A 14 -4.02 -2.32 10.35
C GLY A 14 -4.05 -3.72 9.71
N LYS A 15 -3.45 -3.91 8.52
CA LYS A 15 -3.36 -5.24 7.88
C LYS A 15 -2.41 -6.17 8.62
N PHE A 16 -1.32 -5.62 9.16
CA PHE A 16 -0.42 -6.36 10.03
C PHE A 16 -1.14 -6.76 11.33
N ILE A 17 -1.83 -5.82 11.98
CA ILE A 17 -2.59 -6.09 13.22
C ILE A 17 -3.62 -7.21 13.01
N ASP A 18 -4.41 -7.15 11.94
CA ASP A 18 -5.41 -8.20 11.62
C ASP A 18 -4.78 -9.58 11.48
N ARG A 19 -3.64 -9.66 10.80
CA ARG A 19 -2.89 -10.91 10.65
C ARG A 19 -2.41 -11.45 12.01
N GLU A 20 -1.86 -10.59 12.86
CA GLU A 20 -1.34 -11.01 14.17
C GLU A 20 -2.46 -11.41 15.13
N LEU A 21 -3.61 -10.73 15.08
CA LEU A 21 -4.79 -11.13 15.83
C LEU A 21 -5.25 -12.54 15.42
N LYS A 22 -5.35 -12.82 14.12
CA LYS A 22 -5.68 -14.16 13.61
C LYS A 22 -4.66 -15.21 14.04
N LYS A 23 -3.36 -14.89 13.93
CA LYS A 23 -2.28 -15.80 14.33
C LYS A 23 -2.32 -16.16 15.82
N LYS A 24 -2.69 -15.20 16.68
CA LYS A 24 -2.80 -15.38 18.13
C LYS A 24 -4.19 -15.82 18.60
N ASN A 25 -5.13 -16.07 17.68
CA ASN A 25 -6.54 -16.34 17.99
C ASN A 25 -7.18 -15.26 18.90
N LEU A 26 -6.80 -14.01 18.71
CA LEU A 26 -7.33 -12.86 19.45
C LEU A 26 -8.40 -12.15 18.63
N THR A 27 -9.41 -11.62 19.31
CA THR A 27 -10.45 -10.80 18.68
C THR A 27 -10.07 -9.33 18.73
N GLN A 28 -10.63 -8.52 17.83
CA GLN A 28 -10.50 -7.06 17.90
C GLN A 28 -11.08 -6.47 19.19
N ARG A 29 -12.10 -7.12 19.79
CA ARG A 29 -12.66 -6.74 21.10
C ARG A 29 -11.66 -6.96 22.23
N ALA A 30 -11.00 -8.12 22.25
CA ALA A 30 -9.94 -8.38 23.22
C ALA A 30 -8.79 -7.36 23.11
N LEU A 31 -8.41 -6.99 21.88
CA LEU A 31 -7.41 -5.93 21.68
C LEU A 31 -7.90 -4.57 22.17
N ALA A 32 -9.17 -4.23 21.94
CA ALA A 32 -9.78 -2.99 22.43
C ALA A 32 -9.74 -2.90 23.96
N GLU A 33 -10.10 -3.99 24.64
CA GLU A 33 -10.07 -4.09 26.10
C GLU A 33 -8.64 -3.96 26.65
N GLN A 34 -7.66 -4.65 26.04
CA GLN A 34 -6.26 -4.60 26.49
C GLN A 34 -5.61 -3.23 26.27
N THR A 35 -5.92 -2.55 25.17
CA THR A 35 -5.29 -1.27 24.81
C THR A 35 -6.05 -0.06 25.31
N GLY A 36 -7.31 -0.21 25.72
CA GLY A 36 -8.24 0.89 25.99
C GLY A 36 -8.62 1.69 24.75
N ILE A 37 -8.27 1.23 23.54
CA ILE A 37 -8.64 1.89 22.29
C ILE A 37 -10.07 1.46 21.92
N PRO A 38 -10.97 2.38 21.56
CA PRO A 38 -12.32 2.02 21.17
C PRO A 38 -12.35 1.00 20.02
N TYR A 39 -13.21 -0.01 20.13
CA TYR A 39 -13.35 -1.07 19.12
C TYR A 39 -13.56 -0.51 17.70
N GLN A 40 -14.37 0.55 17.56
CA GLN A 40 -14.62 1.20 16.27
C GLN A 40 -13.34 1.75 15.66
N THR A 41 -12.44 2.28 16.50
CA THR A 41 -11.13 2.78 16.07
C THR A 41 -10.23 1.64 15.61
N ILE A 42 -10.15 0.54 16.38
CA ILE A 42 -9.40 -0.66 15.95
C ILE A 42 -9.93 -1.21 14.64
N ASN A 43 -11.26 -1.32 14.50
CA ASN A 43 -11.90 -1.83 13.29
C ASN A 43 -11.59 -0.96 12.06
N THR A 44 -11.65 0.37 12.20
CA THR A 44 -11.33 1.30 11.10
C THR A 44 -9.85 1.30 10.73
N ILE A 45 -8.95 1.13 11.72
CA ILE A 45 -7.51 0.93 11.49
C ILE A 45 -7.28 -0.37 10.71
N ILE A 46 -7.85 -1.50 11.16
CA ILE A 46 -7.72 -2.80 10.51
C ILE A 46 -8.29 -2.80 9.08
N ALA A 47 -9.41 -2.09 8.86
CA ALA A 47 -9.99 -1.90 7.54
C ALA A 47 -9.09 -1.07 6.60
N GLY A 48 -8.06 -0.39 7.10
CA GLY A 48 -7.18 0.49 6.33
C GLY A 48 -7.81 1.85 6.01
N ARG A 49 -8.89 2.21 6.70
CA ARG A 49 -9.61 3.48 6.50
C ARG A 49 -9.08 4.60 7.38
N ARG A 50 -8.30 4.26 8.40
CA ARG A 50 -7.73 5.19 9.37
C ARG A 50 -6.29 4.81 9.68
N ASN A 51 -5.40 5.81 9.64
CA ASN A 51 -4.03 5.66 10.12
C ASN A 51 -3.98 5.46 11.64
N ILE A 52 -2.98 4.72 12.11
CA ILE A 52 -2.73 4.56 13.55
C ILE A 52 -1.93 5.77 14.07
N THR A 53 -2.32 6.31 15.23
CA THR A 53 -1.50 7.36 15.88
C THR A 53 -0.32 6.74 16.62
N THR A 54 0.71 7.54 16.94
CA THR A 54 1.87 7.05 17.72
C THR A 54 1.44 6.45 19.05
N GLU A 55 0.53 7.11 19.78
CA GLU A 55 0.01 6.59 21.05
C GLU A 55 -0.69 5.23 20.88
N GLN A 56 -1.53 5.09 19.85
CA GLN A 56 -2.21 3.83 19.56
C GLN A 56 -1.24 2.73 19.15
N ALA A 57 -0.22 3.07 18.34
CA ALA A 57 0.82 2.16 17.93
C ALA A 57 1.57 1.57 19.13
N LEU A 58 2.01 2.43 20.07
CA LEU A 58 2.70 1.98 21.29
C LEU A 58 1.83 1.08 22.16
N LYS A 59 0.55 1.41 22.33
CA LYS A 59 -0.42 0.58 23.07
C LYS A 59 -0.60 -0.80 22.42
N VAL A 60 -0.75 -0.84 21.10
CA VAL A 60 -0.95 -2.08 20.35
C VAL A 60 0.33 -2.92 20.30
N ASP A 61 1.50 -2.29 20.11
CA ASP A 61 2.81 -2.97 20.15
C ASP A 61 2.97 -3.71 21.48
N ARG A 62 2.72 -3.02 22.59
CA ARG A 62 2.76 -3.61 23.94
C ARG A 62 1.76 -4.76 24.11
N ALA A 63 0.51 -4.58 23.69
CA ALA A 63 -0.53 -5.60 23.83
C ALA A 63 -0.24 -6.87 23.00
N LEU A 64 0.39 -6.72 21.83
CA LEU A 64 0.72 -7.83 20.94
C LEU A 64 2.12 -8.43 21.20
N GLY A 65 2.94 -7.78 22.03
CA GLY A 65 4.29 -8.21 22.39
C GLY A 65 5.35 -7.87 21.34
N TYR A 66 5.23 -6.72 20.68
CA TYR A 66 6.23 -6.16 19.76
C TYR A 66 7.05 -5.06 20.43
N GLU A 67 8.21 -4.76 19.84
CA GLU A 67 9.03 -3.61 20.24
C GLU A 67 8.21 -2.31 20.09
N GLU A 68 8.29 -1.46 21.09
CA GLU A 68 7.60 -0.17 21.09
C GLU A 68 8.06 0.69 19.91
N GLY A 69 7.11 1.13 19.07
CA GLY A 69 7.38 1.98 17.93
C GLY A 69 7.43 1.23 16.61
N PHE A 70 7.38 -0.11 16.62
CA PHE A 70 7.32 -0.93 15.42
C PHE A 70 6.15 -0.51 14.50
N LEU A 71 4.93 -0.41 15.04
CA LEU A 71 3.76 -0.02 14.24
C LEU A 71 3.82 1.44 13.77
N ALA A 72 4.46 2.32 14.54
CA ALA A 72 4.65 3.73 14.16
C ALA A 72 5.60 3.86 12.96
N ILE A 73 6.71 3.11 12.96
CA ILE A 73 7.64 3.06 11.82
C ILE A 73 6.93 2.51 10.58
N LEU A 74 6.12 1.46 10.75
CA LEU A 74 5.32 0.89 9.65
C LEU A 74 4.33 1.92 9.08
N GLN A 75 3.67 2.70 9.94
CA GLN A 75 2.77 3.77 9.52
C GLN A 75 3.51 4.83 8.70
N THR A 76 4.69 5.26 9.15
CA THR A 76 5.53 6.21 8.42
C THR A 76 5.88 5.71 7.02
N HIS A 77 6.29 4.44 6.88
CA HIS A 77 6.57 3.86 5.57
C HIS A 77 5.33 3.76 4.67
N TYR A 78 4.17 3.46 5.26
CA TYR A 78 2.90 3.48 4.55
C TYR A 78 2.55 4.88 4.04
N ASP A 79 2.69 5.90 4.88
CA ASP A 79 2.39 7.28 4.52
C ASP A 79 3.33 7.80 3.42
N ILE A 80 4.63 7.48 3.49
CA ILE A 80 5.59 7.79 2.42
C ILE A 80 5.17 7.15 1.09
N LYS A 81 4.73 5.88 1.12
CA LYS A 81 4.27 5.19 -0.09
C LYS A 81 3.00 5.86 -0.65
N GLN A 82 2.02 6.17 0.19
CA GLN A 82 0.80 6.84 -0.24
C GLN A 82 1.08 8.22 -0.84
N TYR A 83 2.00 8.97 -0.25
CA TYR A 83 2.44 10.27 -0.79
C TYR A 83 3.03 10.11 -2.19
N LYS A 84 4.00 9.19 -2.36
CA LYS A 84 4.62 8.92 -3.68
C LYS A 84 3.60 8.44 -4.72
N GLU A 85 2.67 7.57 -4.33
CA GLU A 85 1.61 7.10 -5.23
C GLU A 85 0.71 8.26 -5.69
N LYS A 86 0.37 9.18 -4.78
CA LYS A 86 -0.43 10.37 -5.10
C LYS A 86 0.32 11.34 -6.00
N GLU A 87 1.60 11.57 -5.73
CA GLU A 87 2.47 12.42 -6.55
C GLU A 87 2.56 11.87 -7.98
N LEU A 88 2.84 10.57 -8.15
CA LEU A 88 2.88 9.93 -9.47
C LEU A 88 1.52 9.98 -10.16
N ALA A 89 0.42 9.77 -9.43
CA ALA A 89 -0.93 9.86 -9.99
C ALA A 89 -1.28 11.26 -10.50
N SER A 90 -0.68 12.31 -9.91
CA SER A 90 -0.83 13.69 -10.40
C SER A 90 -0.02 13.99 -11.66
N ILE A 91 1.04 13.23 -11.91
CA ILE A 91 1.86 13.33 -13.13
C ILE A 91 1.21 12.54 -14.28
N TYR A 92 0.70 11.35 -13.99
CA TYR A 92 0.17 10.40 -14.98
C TYR A 92 -1.36 10.39 -14.99
N THR A 93 -1.95 11.55 -15.29
CA THR A 93 -3.41 11.74 -15.35
C THR A 93 -4.03 11.21 -16.64
N GLU A 94 -3.33 11.35 -17.76
CA GLU A 94 -3.79 10.93 -19.08
C GLU A 94 -3.16 9.61 -19.51
N ALA A 95 -3.88 8.86 -20.34
CA ALA A 95 -3.36 7.60 -20.89
C ALA A 95 -2.25 7.85 -21.92
N PRO A 96 -1.18 7.04 -21.95
CA PRO A 96 -0.17 7.10 -22.99
C PRO A 96 -0.77 6.79 -24.36
N HIS A 97 -0.15 7.30 -25.42
CA HIS A 97 -0.64 7.11 -26.79
C HIS A 97 -0.28 5.72 -27.35
N ILE A 98 -0.93 4.69 -26.85
CA ILE A 98 -0.70 3.28 -27.22
C ILE A 98 -2.01 2.55 -27.55
N ARG A 99 -1.92 1.43 -28.28
CA ARG A 99 -3.12 0.67 -28.66
C ARG A 99 -3.79 0.00 -27.47
N LYS A 100 -5.11 0.12 -27.40
CA LYS A 100 -5.92 -0.47 -26.32
C LYS A 100 -5.84 -1.99 -26.24
N SER A 101 -5.61 -2.66 -27.38
CA SER A 101 -5.53 -4.12 -27.47
C SER A 101 -4.33 -4.72 -26.71
N LEU A 102 -3.31 -3.93 -26.34
CA LEU A 102 -2.24 -4.38 -25.44
C LEU A 102 -2.76 -4.77 -24.06
N PHE A 103 -3.87 -4.17 -23.63
CA PHE A 103 -4.52 -4.37 -22.35
C PHE A 103 -5.90 -5.01 -22.53
N TRP A 104 -6.00 -6.03 -23.38
CA TRP A 104 -7.27 -6.75 -23.65
C TRP A 104 -7.91 -7.36 -22.39
N ASP A 105 -7.11 -7.65 -21.37
CA ASP A 105 -7.49 -8.20 -20.07
C ASP A 105 -7.86 -7.14 -19.03
N ALA A 106 -7.83 -5.85 -19.38
CA ALA A 106 -8.11 -4.74 -18.47
C ALA A 106 -8.99 -3.65 -19.11
N ASP A 107 -9.75 -2.95 -18.28
CA ASP A 107 -10.49 -1.76 -18.72
C ASP A 107 -9.50 -0.59 -18.92
N PHE A 108 -9.09 -0.37 -20.17
CA PHE A 108 -8.09 0.63 -20.56
C PHE A 108 -8.35 2.02 -19.97
N ASN A 109 -9.62 2.44 -19.90
CA ASN A 109 -9.98 3.79 -19.44
C ASN A 109 -9.89 3.93 -17.91
N LYS A 110 -9.76 2.82 -17.18
CA LYS A 110 -9.66 2.79 -15.71
C LYS A 110 -8.27 2.37 -15.22
N ILE A 111 -7.30 2.22 -16.12
CA ILE A 111 -5.93 1.91 -15.73
C ILE A 111 -5.36 3.09 -14.97
N ASN A 112 -4.84 2.83 -13.77
CA ASN A 112 -4.02 3.79 -13.05
C ASN A 112 -2.58 3.70 -13.55
N TRP A 113 -2.22 4.59 -14.48
CA TRP A 113 -0.92 4.60 -15.17
C TRP A 113 0.26 4.85 -14.23
N ALA A 114 0.05 5.55 -13.12
CA ALA A 114 1.06 5.70 -12.08
C ALA A 114 1.29 4.41 -11.29
N LYS A 115 0.21 3.84 -10.74
CA LYS A 115 0.26 2.68 -9.84
C LYS A 115 0.80 1.44 -10.53
N TYR A 116 0.46 1.24 -11.80
CA TYR A 116 0.85 0.06 -12.57
C TYR A 116 2.04 0.33 -13.51
N ARG A 117 2.78 1.43 -13.33
CA ARG A 117 3.93 1.84 -14.15
C ARG A 117 4.81 0.67 -14.60
N ASN A 118 5.35 -0.11 -13.66
CA ASN A 118 6.27 -1.20 -13.98
C ASN A 118 5.61 -2.33 -14.80
N ALA A 119 4.34 -2.63 -14.53
CA ALA A 119 3.59 -3.65 -15.26
C ALA A 119 3.24 -3.17 -16.68
N VAL A 120 2.87 -1.89 -16.83
CA VAL A 120 2.62 -1.24 -18.12
C VAL A 120 3.89 -1.25 -18.96
N ILE A 121 5.01 -0.75 -18.43
CA ILE A 121 6.31 -0.71 -19.13
C ILE A 121 6.69 -2.11 -19.60
N LYS A 122 6.74 -3.07 -18.68
CA LYS A 122 7.10 -4.46 -19.01
C LYS A 122 6.23 -5.01 -20.13
N ARG A 123 4.92 -4.82 -20.05
CA ARG A 123 3.97 -5.32 -21.05
C ARG A 123 4.16 -4.67 -22.42
N VAL A 124 4.38 -3.35 -22.48
CA VAL A 124 4.62 -2.66 -23.76
C VAL A 124 5.97 -3.06 -24.35
N PHE A 125 7.01 -3.25 -23.54
CA PHE A 125 8.29 -3.75 -24.03
C PHE A 125 8.20 -5.18 -24.57
N GLU A 126 7.36 -6.03 -23.98
CA GLU A 126 7.18 -7.42 -24.43
C GLU A 126 6.28 -7.56 -25.68
N ARG A 127 5.30 -6.68 -25.85
CA ARG A 127 4.19 -6.89 -26.81
C ARG A 127 3.90 -5.70 -27.72
N GLY A 128 4.49 -4.54 -27.46
CA GLY A 128 4.27 -3.29 -28.20
C GLY A 128 5.07 -3.22 -29.50
N SER A 129 4.68 -2.30 -30.39
CA SER A 129 5.52 -1.91 -31.52
C SER A 129 6.71 -1.04 -31.06
N LYS A 130 7.65 -0.77 -31.96
CA LYS A 130 8.77 0.14 -31.70
C LYS A 130 8.29 1.53 -31.26
N ASP A 131 7.30 2.08 -31.95
CA ASP A 131 6.72 3.39 -31.65
C ASP A 131 6.05 3.42 -30.27
N GLU A 132 5.38 2.33 -29.87
CA GLU A 132 4.75 2.21 -28.54
C GLU A 132 5.79 2.13 -27.41
N ILE A 133 6.93 1.47 -27.67
CA ILE A 133 8.05 1.40 -26.75
C ILE A 133 8.68 2.80 -26.58
N GLU A 134 8.88 3.53 -27.68
CA GLU A 134 9.38 4.91 -27.65
C GLU A 134 8.41 5.84 -26.89
N GLU A 135 7.11 5.72 -27.16
CA GLU A 135 6.07 6.48 -26.45
C GLU A 135 6.07 6.21 -24.94
N ILE A 136 6.18 4.94 -24.52
CA ILE A 136 6.21 4.57 -23.10
C ILE A 136 7.50 5.00 -22.42
N THR A 137 8.62 4.97 -23.14
CA THR A 137 9.91 5.49 -22.67
C THR A 137 9.83 6.99 -22.40
N ARG A 138 9.25 7.75 -23.34
CA ARG A 138 8.98 9.19 -23.19
C ARG A 138 7.97 9.46 -22.06
N TYR A 139 6.87 8.73 -22.02
CA TYR A 139 5.80 8.93 -21.05
C TYR A 139 6.30 8.71 -19.61
N TYR A 140 7.07 7.66 -19.35
CA TYR A 140 7.58 7.37 -18.01
C TYR A 140 8.97 7.92 -17.68
N ASN A 141 9.57 8.71 -18.57
CA ASN A 141 10.95 9.22 -18.47
C ASN A 141 11.95 8.10 -18.07
N LEU A 142 11.97 7.03 -18.86
CA LEU A 142 12.87 5.88 -18.67
C LEU A 142 14.28 6.13 -19.19
#